data_AF-A0A963HXS9-F1
#
_entry.id   AF-A0A963HXS9-F1
#
_cell.length_a   1.000
_cell.length_b   1.000
_cell.length_c   1.000
_cell.angle_alpha   90.00
_cell.angle_beta   90.00
_cell.angle_gamma   90.00
#
_symmetry.space_group_name_H-M   'P 1'
#
loop_
_entity.id
_entity.type
_entity.pdbx_description
1 polymer ?
#
loop_
_entity_poly.entity_id
_entity_poly.type
_entity_poly.pdbx_seq_one_letter_code
_entity_poly.pdbx_strand_id
1 'polypeptide(L)' 'KHHGAPGAGRAMGLPRVFSREPVRDVDASCAIVESDGTLNCHGYGSMVSVTATFGQCAAGWVLNTIANRV' A
#
# COMPACT_ATOMS: atom_id res chain seq x y z
N LYS A 1 15.60 2.22 -12.19
CA LYS A 1 15.34 0.95 -12.91
C LYS A 1 16.36 -0.11 -12.47
N HIS A 2 16.30 -0.57 -11.22
CA HIS A 2 17.40 -1.34 -10.61
C HIS A 2 17.24 -2.87 -10.72
N HIS A 3 16.03 -3.38 -10.97
CA HIS A 3 15.73 -4.82 -10.93
C HIS A 3 14.98 -5.32 -12.18
N GLY A 4 15.08 -4.61 -13.31
CA GLY A 4 14.54 -5.10 -14.59
C GLY A 4 13.01 -5.27 -14.65
N ALA A 5 12.25 -4.59 -13.79
CA ALA A 5 10.79 -4.66 -13.81
C ALA A 5 10.21 -4.29 -15.20
N PRO A 6 9.10 -4.92 -15.64
CA PRO A 6 8.45 -4.60 -16.90
C PRO A 6 8.15 -3.09 -17.03
N GLY A 7 8.34 -2.56 -18.23
CA GLY A 7 8.03 -1.17 -18.55
C GLY A 7 6.53 -0.85 -18.49
N ALA A 8 6.20 0.43 -18.50
CA ALA A 8 4.81 0.90 -18.51
C ALA A 8 3.98 0.20 -19.61
N GLY A 9 2.75 -0.16 -19.27
CA GLY A 9 1.84 -0.89 -20.17
C GLY A 9 2.01 -2.42 -20.16
N ARG A 10 3.02 -2.97 -19.47
CA ARG A 10 3.17 -4.43 -19.27
C ARG A 10 2.83 -4.81 -17.83
N ALA A 11 2.11 -5.92 -17.67
CA ALA A 11 1.76 -6.42 -16.34
C ALA A 11 3.03 -6.89 -15.59
N MET A 12 3.15 -6.49 -14.32
CA MET A 12 4.23 -6.99 -13.44
C MET A 12 3.99 -8.42 -12.95
N GLY A 13 2.77 -8.96 -13.07
CA GLY A 13 2.43 -10.30 -12.59
C GLY A 13 2.45 -10.46 -11.08
N LEU A 14 2.46 -9.35 -10.32
CA LEU A 14 2.49 -9.36 -8.86
C LEU A 14 1.11 -8.99 -8.29
N PRO A 15 0.49 -9.90 -7.49
CA PRO A 15 -0.73 -9.58 -6.76
C PRO A 15 -0.45 -8.44 -5.78
N ARG A 16 -1.41 -7.53 -5.62
CA ARG A 16 -1.28 -6.35 -4.77
C ARG A 16 -2.61 -5.95 -4.16
N VAL A 17 -2.56 -5.49 -2.92
CA VAL A 17 -3.67 -4.80 -2.26
C VAL A 17 -3.43 -3.31 -2.42
N PHE A 18 -4.44 -2.57 -2.89
CA PHE A 18 -4.37 -1.12 -3.08
C PHE A 18 -5.74 -0.49 -2.82
N SER A 19 -5.74 0.81 -2.48
CA SER A 19 -6.97 1.61 -2.45
C SER A 19 -7.16 2.31 -3.79
N ARG A 20 -8.41 2.46 -4.23
CA ARG A 20 -8.76 3.42 -5.29
C ARG A 20 -8.98 4.83 -4.75
N GLU A 21 -9.06 4.99 -3.43
CA GLU A 21 -9.15 6.29 -2.80
C GLU A 21 -7.88 7.12 -3.08
N PRO A 22 -8.01 8.36 -3.57
CA PRO A 22 -6.87 9.24 -3.75
C PRO A 22 -6.14 9.47 -2.43
N VAL A 23 -4.81 9.44 -2.46
CA VAL A 23 -4.01 9.80 -1.30
C VAL A 23 -4.25 11.27 -0.99
N ARG A 24 -4.59 11.56 0.26
CA ARG A 24 -4.73 12.92 0.77
C ARG A 24 -3.41 13.39 1.34
N ASP A 25 -3.13 14.68 1.18
CA ASP A 25 -2.05 15.33 1.90
C ASP A 25 -2.37 15.39 3.40
N VAL A 26 -1.30 15.55 4.18
CA VAL A 26 -1.38 15.74 5.63
C VAL A 26 -2.24 16.97 5.93
N ASP A 27 -3.11 16.84 6.93
CA ASP A 27 -3.91 17.97 7.40
C ASP A 27 -3.03 19.06 8.00
N ALA A 28 -3.32 20.33 7.69
CA ALA A 28 -2.51 21.48 8.13
C ALA A 28 -2.43 21.63 9.67
N SER A 29 -3.33 20.99 10.43
CA SER A 29 -3.28 20.98 11.90
C SER A 29 -2.22 20.03 12.48
N CYS A 30 -1.73 19.07 11.69
CA CYS A 30 -0.62 18.23 12.11
C CYS A 30 0.69 19.05 12.00
N ALA A 31 1.38 19.25 13.13
CA ALA A 31 2.59 20.08 13.25
C ALA A 31 3.84 19.46 12.60
N ILE A 32 3.72 19.04 11.35
CA ILE A 32 4.78 18.39 10.58
C ILE A 32 5.38 19.46 9.67
N VAL A 33 6.53 20.00 10.10
CA VAL A 33 7.23 21.10 9.40
C VAL A 33 7.88 20.60 8.11
N GLU A 34 8.27 19.32 8.05
CA GLU A 34 8.89 18.64 6.90
C GLU A 34 8.36 17.19 6.86
N SER A 35 7.68 16.81 5.77
CA SER A 35 7.30 15.42 5.50
C SER A 35 8.41 14.74 4.72
N ASP A 36 8.99 13.67 5.27
CA ASP A 36 10.01 12.86 4.59
C ASP A 36 9.43 11.97 3.48
N GLY A 37 8.12 12.06 3.21
CA GLY A 37 7.42 11.29 2.19
C GLY A 37 7.37 9.79 2.48
N THR A 38 7.64 9.37 3.73
CA THR A 38 7.55 7.97 4.13
C THR A 38 6.14 7.60 4.55
N LEU A 39 5.80 6.30 4.47
CA LEU A 39 4.48 5.75 4.78
C LEU A 39 4.23 5.66 6.30
N ASN A 40 4.42 6.77 7.00
CA ASN A 40 4.34 6.89 8.45
C ASN A 40 3.27 7.92 8.85
N CYS A 41 2.85 7.87 10.11
CA CYS A 41 1.96 8.89 10.70
C CYS A 41 2.55 10.31 10.62
N HIS A 42 3.87 10.41 10.47
CA HIS A 42 4.62 11.67 10.37
C HIS A 42 4.84 12.16 8.93
N GLY A 43 4.27 11.50 7.91
CA GLY A 43 4.51 11.87 6.49
C GLY A 43 3.26 11.88 5.61
N TYR A 44 2.40 10.87 5.73
CA TYR A 44 1.12 10.75 5.00
C TYR A 44 -0.10 10.66 5.93
N GLY A 45 0.12 10.56 7.24
CA GLY A 45 -0.90 10.09 8.17
C GLY A 45 -1.12 8.58 8.02
N SER A 46 -1.53 7.92 9.10
CA SER A 46 -1.87 6.49 9.06
C SER A 46 -2.97 6.19 10.07
N MET A 47 -3.92 5.36 9.66
CA MET A 47 -5.01 4.89 10.50
C MET A 47 -5.01 3.37 10.53
N VAL A 48 -5.03 2.80 11.74
CA VAL A 48 -5.05 1.34 11.97
C VAL A 48 -6.20 0.66 11.22
N SER A 49 -7.38 1.29 11.17
CA SER A 49 -8.54 0.76 10.44
C SER A 49 -8.26 0.54 8.95
N VAL A 50 -7.37 1.32 8.35
CA VAL A 50 -6.98 1.17 6.94
C VAL A 50 -5.84 0.16 6.81
N THR A 51 -4.74 0.36 7.55
CA THR A 51 -3.53 -0.46 7.40
C THR A 51 -3.73 -1.90 7.83
N ALA A 52 -4.50 -2.14 8.89
CA ALA A 52 -4.82 -3.50 9.35
C ALA A 52 -5.68 -4.25 8.32
N THR A 53 -6.69 -3.59 7.75
CA THR A 53 -7.54 -4.21 6.71
C THR A 53 -6.75 -4.54 5.46
N PHE A 54 -5.80 -3.70 5.05
CA PHE A 54 -4.90 -4.01 3.94
C PHE A 54 -4.09 -5.29 4.19
N GLY A 55 -3.54 -5.44 5.40
CA GLY A 55 -2.84 -6.65 5.82
C GLY A 55 -3.75 -7.89 5.82
N GLN A 56 -4.99 -7.74 6.32
CA GLN A 56 -5.99 -8.82 6.31
C GLN A 56 -6.39 -9.23 4.89
N CYS A 57 -6.59 -8.28 3.97
CA CYS A 57 -6.86 -8.58 2.57
C CYS A 57 -5.70 -9.34 1.92
N ALA A 58 -4.45 -8.93 2.20
CA ALA A 58 -3.26 -9.62 1.68
C ALA A 58 -3.16 -11.05 2.23
N ALA A 59 -3.37 -11.22 3.54
CA ALA A 59 -3.38 -12.55 4.18
C ALA A 59 -4.49 -13.44 3.58
N GLY A 60 -5.70 -12.90 3.41
CA GLY A 60 -6.82 -13.62 2.78
C GLY A 60 -6.49 -14.07 1.35
N TRP A 61 -5.83 -13.22 0.56
CA TRP A 61 -5.38 -13.58 -0.79
C TRP A 61 -4.37 -14.74 -0.77
N VAL A 62 -3.38 -14.70 0.15
CA VAL A 62 -2.39 -15.77 0.30
C VAL A 62 -3.05 -17.09 0.70
N LEU A 63 -3.93 -17.06 1.70
CA LEU A 63 -4.65 -18.25 2.17
C LEU A 63 -5.47 -18.88 1.05
N ASN A 64 -6.24 -18.08 0.30
CA ASN A 64 -7.01 -18.56 -0.84
C ASN A 64 -6.11 -19.13 -1.95
N THR A 65 -4.97 -18.51 -2.21
CA THR A 65 -4.02 -18.99 -3.22
C THR A 65 -3.42 -20.34 -2.84
N ILE A 66 -3.09 -20.55 -1.57
CA ILE A 66 -2.56 -21.84 -1.09
C ILE A 66 -3.65 -22.91 -1.13
N ALA A 67 -4.86 -22.59 -0.67
CA ALA A 67 -5.98 -23.52 -0.65
C ALA A 67 -6.36 -24.03 -2.05
N ASN A 68 -6.25 -23.19 -3.09
CA ASN A 68 -6.61 -23.54 -4.48
C ASN A 68 -5.41 -24.06 -5.31
N ARG A 69 -4.24 -24.28 -4.71
CA ARG A 69 -3.03 -24.80 -5.40
C ARG A 69 -2.79 -26.30 -5.16
N VAL A 70 -3.54 -26.92 -4.26
CA VAL A 70 -3.61 -28.38 -4.06
C VAL A 70 -4.65 -28.95 -5.01
#